data_AF-A0A7G8G186-F1
#
_entry.id   AF-A0A7G8G186-F1
#
_cell.length_a   1.000
_cell.length_b   1.000
_cell.length_c   1.000
_cell.angle_alpha   90.00
_cell.angle_beta   90.00
_cell.angle_gamma   90.00
#
_symmetry.space_group_name_H-M   'P 1'
#
loop_
_entity.id
_entity.type
_entity.pdbx_description
1 polymer ?
#
loop_
_entity_poly.entity_id
_entity_poly.type
_entity_poly.pdbx_seq_one_letter_code
_entity_poly.pdbx_strand_id
1 'polypeptide(L)' 'MTDSSPSNKLINFCKLLDESNDLQSQIKQATTPKQIIAIAASNGRKISYKELRIWSKELKAPYFPWAEKGNEWRRNFFS' A
#
# COMPACT_ATOMS: atom_id res chain seq x y z
N MET A 1 -11.90 5.48 -18.10
CA MET A 1 -12.52 4.54 -17.15
C MET A 1 -11.80 4.69 -15.83
N THR A 2 -12.42 5.40 -14.88
CA THR A 2 -11.96 5.40 -13.48
C THR A 2 -12.30 4.04 -12.91
N ASP A 3 -11.30 3.27 -12.47
CA ASP A 3 -11.54 2.11 -11.61
C ASP A 3 -12.26 2.61 -10.35
N SER A 4 -13.58 2.42 -10.30
CA SER A 4 -14.44 2.93 -9.23
C SER A 4 -14.22 2.20 -7.90
N SER A 5 -13.40 1.15 -7.87
CA SER A 5 -13.16 0.32 -6.68
C SER A 5 -11.77 -0.34 -6.72
N PRO A 6 -11.13 -0.57 -5.56
CA PRO A 6 -9.86 -1.29 -5.49
C PRO A 6 -10.08 -2.76 -5.88
N SER A 7 -9.06 -3.41 -6.44
CA SER A 7 -9.19 -4.84 -6.73
C SER A 7 -9.31 -5.68 -5.47
N ASN A 8 -9.91 -6.86 -5.59
CA ASN A 8 -9.98 -7.85 -4.52
C ASN A 8 -8.59 -8.18 -3.94
N LYS A 9 -7.52 -8.06 -4.73
CA LYS A 9 -6.14 -8.31 -4.28
C LYS A 9 -5.67 -7.23 -3.31
N LEU A 10 -5.93 -5.97 -3.63
CA LEU A 10 -5.61 -4.85 -2.75
C LEU A 10 -6.45 -4.90 -1.47
N ILE A 11 -7.75 -5.18 -1.59
CA ILE A 11 -8.66 -5.33 -0.42
C ILE A 11 -8.16 -6.46 0.50
N ASN A 12 -7.86 -7.63 -0.06
CA ASN A 12 -7.36 -8.77 0.72
C ASN A 12 -5.97 -8.54 1.29
N PHE A 13 -5.15 -7.70 0.65
CA PHE A 13 -3.86 -7.28 1.20
C PHE A 13 -4.06 -6.37 2.41
N CYS A 14 -4.96 -5.38 2.34
CA CYS A 14 -5.27 -4.54 3.49
C CYS A 14 -5.81 -5.36 4.68
N LYS A 15 -6.73 -6.30 4.43
CA LYS A 15 -7.23 -7.21 5.47
C LYS A 15 -6.11 -8.00 6.14
N LEU A 16 -5.18 -8.53 5.34
CA LEU A 16 -4.02 -9.25 5.85
C LEU A 16 -3.13 -8.35 6.72
N LEU A 17 -2.93 -7.08 6.31
CA LEU A 17 -2.18 -6.11 7.11
C LEU A 17 -2.87 -5.82 8.44
N ASP A 18 -4.19 -5.66 8.44
CA ASP A 18 -4.96 -5.39 9.66
C ASP A 18 -4.86 -6.54 10.68
N GLU A 19 -4.65 -7.78 10.20
CA GLU A 19 -4.51 -8.99 11.03
C GLU A 19 -3.06 -9.31 11.45
N SER A 20 -2.05 -8.62 10.90
CA SER A 20 -0.63 -8.99 11.08
C SER A 20 0.27 -7.81 11.46
N ASN A 21 0.62 -7.74 12.74
CA ASN A 21 1.56 -6.74 13.27
C ASN A 21 2.96 -6.81 12.63
N ASP A 22 3.40 -8.01 12.25
CA ASP A 22 4.68 -8.22 11.55
C ASP A 22 4.66 -7.54 10.18
N LEU A 23 3.61 -7.80 9.38
CA LEU A 23 3.47 -7.18 8.07
C LEU A 23 3.28 -5.67 8.15
N GLN A 24 2.54 -5.18 9.14
CA GLN A 24 2.46 -3.74 9.42
C GLN A 24 3.83 -3.12 9.68
N SER A 25 4.68 -3.81 10.45
CA SER A 25 6.05 -3.35 10.75
C SER A 25 6.93 -3.34 9.50
N GLN A 26 6.83 -4.37 8.65
CA GLN A 26 7.54 -4.41 7.36
C GLN A 26 7.09 -3.28 6.42
N ILE A 27 5.78 -3.03 6.32
CA ILE A 27 5.24 -1.95 5.49
C ILE A 27 5.68 -0.58 5.99
N LYS A 28 5.71 -0.37 7.30
CA LYS A 28 6.18 0.88 7.90
C LYS A 28 7.64 1.21 7.59
N GLN A 29 8.46 0.18 7.37
CA GLN A 29 9.87 0.32 6.98
C GLN A 29 10.08 0.48 5.46
N ALA A 30 9.04 0.30 4.65
CA ALA A 30 9.16 0.45 3.20
C ALA A 30 9.45 1.91 2.84
N THR A 31 10.55 2.12 2.11
CA THR A 31 10.96 3.43 1.57
C THR A 31 10.55 3.61 0.12
N THR A 32 10.10 2.53 -0.55
CA THR A 32 9.65 2.57 -1.95
C THR A 32 8.36 1.78 -2.17
N PRO A 33 7.54 2.15 -3.17
CA PRO A 33 6.34 1.39 -3.55
C PRO A 33 6.66 -0.04 -3.97
N LYS A 34 7.84 -0.26 -4.59
CA LYS A 34 8.30 -1.59 -5.01
C LYS A 34 8.45 -2.55 -3.83
N GLN A 35 8.90 -2.07 -2.67
CA GLN A 35 8.99 -2.90 -1.47
C GLN A 35 7.61 -3.32 -0.97
N ILE A 36 6.63 -2.41 -0.97
CA ILE A 36 5.24 -2.75 -0.59
C ILE A 36 4.65 -3.78 -1.56
N ILE A 37 4.88 -3.60 -2.86
CA ILE A 37 4.45 -4.55 -3.89
C ILE A 37 5.12 -5.92 -3.69
N ALA A 38 6.41 -5.94 -3.34
CA ALA A 38 7.15 -7.17 -3.06
C ALA A 38 6.60 -7.88 -1.81
N ILE A 39 6.33 -7.15 -0.72
CA ILE A 39 5.72 -7.69 0.51
C ILE A 39 4.36 -8.31 0.19
N ALA A 40 3.51 -7.60 -0.58
CA ALA A 40 2.22 -8.12 -1.00
C ALA A 40 2.37 -9.38 -1.86
N ALA A 41 3.31 -9.38 -2.81
CA ALA A 41 3.58 -10.52 -3.70
C ALA A 41 4.11 -11.75 -2.95
N SER A 42 5.00 -11.57 -1.97
CA SER A 42 5.50 -12.65 -1.09
C SER A 42 4.38 -13.27 -0.26
N ASN A 43 3.33 -12.50 0.01
CA ASN A 43 2.11 -13.00 0.64
C ASN A 43 1.08 -13.50 -0.39
N GLY A 44 1.39 -13.61 -1.69
CA GLY A 44 0.44 -14.09 -2.71
C GLY A 44 -0.58 -13.06 -3.19
N ARG A 45 -0.43 -11.79 -2.82
CA ARG A 45 -1.29 -10.67 -3.25
C ARG A 45 -0.55 -9.84 -4.30
N LYS A 46 -0.79 -10.14 -5.59
CA LYS A 46 -0.16 -9.42 -6.71
C LYS A 46 -0.88 -8.10 -6.99
N ILE A 47 -0.49 -7.04 -6.27
CA ILE A 47 -0.93 -5.65 -6.51
C ILE A 47 -0.01 -4.95 -7.51
N SER A 48 -0.55 -4.02 -8.30
CA SER A 48 0.26 -3.25 -9.25
C SER A 48 0.69 -1.90 -8.68
N TYR A 49 1.78 -1.35 -9.20
CA TYR A 49 2.22 0.00 -8.87
C TYR A 49 1.12 1.06 -9.11
N LYS A 50 0.47 0.98 -10.27
CA LYS A 50 -0.60 1.91 -10.67
C LYS A 50 -1.77 1.84 -9.68
N GLU A 51 -2.18 0.63 -9.30
CA GLU A 51 -3.25 0.40 -8.33
C GLU A 51 -2.90 0.96 -6.95
N LEU A 52 -1.71 0.62 -6.43
CA LEU A 52 -1.24 1.13 -5.14
C LEU A 52 -1.18 2.66 -5.13
N ARG A 53 -0.68 3.27 -6.21
CA ARG A 53 -0.61 4.73 -6.34
C ARG A 53 -2.00 5.38 -6.38
N ILE A 54 -2.95 4.83 -7.13
CA ILE A 54 -4.33 5.34 -7.24
C ILE A 54 -5.02 5.32 -5.87
N TRP A 55 -4.89 4.22 -5.14
CA TRP A 55 -5.58 4.01 -3.87
C TRP A 55 -4.82 4.53 -2.65
N SER A 56 -3.54 4.92 -2.79
CA SER A 56 -2.72 5.48 -1.71
C SER A 56 -3.37 6.63 -0.92
N LYS A 57 -4.24 7.42 -1.56
CA LYS A 57 -5.00 8.51 -0.91
C LYS A 57 -6.07 8.03 0.08
N GLU A 58 -6.62 6.83 -0.15
CA GLU A 58 -7.63 6.20 0.69
C GLU A 58 -6.98 5.28 1.75
N LEU A 59 -5.76 4.81 1.49
CA LEU A 59 -4.93 4.01 2.39
C LEU A 59 -4.32 4.87 3.50
N LYS A 60 -5.14 5.20 4.52
CA LYS A 60 -4.80 6.10 5.63
C LYS A 60 -4.35 5.38 6.91
N ALA A 61 -4.25 4.05 6.89
CA ALA A 61 -3.83 3.30 8.06
C ALA A 61 -2.40 3.69 8.48
N PRO A 62 -2.10 3.75 9.79
CA PRO A 62 -0.85 4.33 10.32
C PRO A 62 0.41 3.55 9.97
N TYR A 63 0.27 2.30 9.50
CA TYR A 63 1.38 1.49 9.04
C TYR A 63 1.86 1.87 7.63
N PHE A 64 1.09 2.61 6.84
CA PHE A 64 1.56 3.05 5.53
C PHE A 64 2.59 4.19 5.66
N PRO A 65 3.71 4.16 4.91
CA PRO A 65 4.78 5.16 5.04
C PRO A 65 4.34 6.60 4.80
N TRP A 66 3.31 6.80 3.98
CA TRP A 66 2.74 8.11 3.65
C TRP A 66 1.61 8.55 4.59
N ALA A 67 1.20 7.71 5.54
CA ALA A 67 0.19 8.09 6.52
C ALA A 67 0.66 9.38 7.23
N GLU A 68 -0.20 10.40 7.23
CA GLU A 68 0.03 11.68 7.91
C GLU A 68 1.22 12.53 7.40
N LYS A 69 1.96 12.11 6.37
CA LYS A 69 3.09 12.88 5.80
C LYS A 69 2.71 13.91 4.74
N GLY A 70 1.45 13.93 4.35
CA GLY A 70 0.92 14.87 3.36
C GLY A 70 1.18 14.47 1.91
N ASN A 71 0.64 15.29 1.00
CA ASN A 71 0.59 14.99 -0.43
C ASN A 71 1.95 15.02 -1.12
N GLU A 72 2.85 15.92 -0.73
CA GLU A 72 4.17 16.06 -1.35
C GLU A 72 5.04 14.83 -1.06
N TRP A 73 5.08 14.40 0.21
CA TRP A 73 5.80 13.19 0.59
C TRP A 73 5.28 11.97 -0.14
N ARG A 74 3.95 11.81 -0.22
CA ARG A 74 3.32 10.73 -0.98
C ARG A 74 3.69 10.80 -2.46
N ARG A 75 3.71 11.99 -3.09
CA ARG A 75 4.16 12.12 -4.48
C ARG A 75 5.59 11.63 -4.64
N ASN A 76 6.51 12.08 -3.79
CA ASN A 76 7.92 11.66 -3.83
C ASN A 76 8.11 10.16 -3.62
N PHE A 77 7.30 9.55 -2.75
CA PHE A 77 7.29 8.10 -2.56
C PHE A 77 6.89 7.36 -3.86
N PHE A 78 5.96 7.92 -4.65
CA PHE A 78 5.50 7.38 -5.93
C PHE A 78 6.09 8.09 -7.16
N SER A 79 7.28 8.70 -7.03
CA SER A 79 8.05 9.27 -8.15
C SER A 79 9.07 8.25 -8.68
#